data_AF-A0A5S6QYP9-F1
#
_entry.id   AF-A0A5S6QYP9-F1
#
_cell.length_a   1.000
_cell.length_b   1.000
_cell.length_c   1.000
_cell.angle_alpha   90.00
_cell.angle_beta   90.00
_cell.angle_gamma   90.00
#
_symmetry.space_group_name_H-M   'P 1'
#
loop_
_entity.id
_entity.type
_entity.pdbx_description
1 polymer ?
#
loop_
_entity_poly.entity_id
_entity_poly.type
_entity_poly.pdbx_seq_one_letter_code
_entity_poly.pdbx_strand_id
1 'polypeptide(L)'
;MVAKMEGDDSGHPTGCDPNVLLMFDGEPIVCLGPDAPYVKLVSSDNHEFVVRREVAMVAGTIRAMLSGPGQFAENETNIVRFREIPSHVLQKICHYLQYNYRFSSCTSDIPEFVIEPEYALELLMAANFLDC
;
A
#
# COMPACT_ATOMS: atom_id res chain seq x y z
N MET A 1 9.38 -13.56 -4.83
CA MET A 1 8.12 -13.80 -5.57
C MET A 1 7.30 -12.53 -5.39
N VAL A 2 7.55 -11.51 -6.22
CA VAL A 2 6.74 -10.28 -6.24
C VAL A 2 5.73 -10.52 -7.35
N ALA A 3 4.49 -10.85 -6.99
CA ALA A 3 3.50 -11.28 -7.96
C ALA A 3 2.98 -10.09 -8.77
N LYS A 4 3.63 -9.84 -9.92
CA LYS A 4 2.98 -9.26 -11.10
C LYS A 4 1.86 -10.22 -11.51
N MET A 5 0.61 -9.81 -11.39
CA MET A 5 -0.45 -10.35 -12.24
C MET A 5 -0.63 -9.37 -13.38
N GLU A 6 0.20 -9.50 -14.41
CA GLU A 6 -0.15 -9.11 -15.77
C GLU A 6 0.71 -9.94 -16.72
N GLY A 7 0.05 -10.49 -17.73
CA GLY A 7 0.63 -11.44 -18.67
C GLY A 7 1.73 -10.83 -19.55
N ASP A 8 2.68 -11.71 -19.85
CA ASP A 8 3.60 -11.72 -20.98
C ASP A 8 4.79 -10.73 -21.03
N ASP A 9 5.72 -11.08 -21.91
CA ASP A 9 7.15 -11.35 -21.73
C ASP A 9 8.18 -10.18 -21.68
N SER A 10 9.35 -10.56 -21.16
CA SER A 10 10.71 -10.04 -21.39
C SER A 10 11.23 -8.86 -20.57
N GLY A 11 12.25 -9.15 -19.75
CA GLY A 11 13.20 -8.15 -19.24
C GLY A 11 13.48 -8.25 -17.73
N HIS A 12 14.38 -9.13 -17.34
CA HIS A 12 14.94 -9.17 -15.98
C HIS A 12 15.98 -8.04 -15.82
N PRO A 13 15.97 -7.29 -14.70
CA PRO A 13 17.21 -6.98 -14.04
C PRO A 13 17.19 -7.44 -12.57
N THR A 14 18.32 -8.05 -12.23
CA THR A 14 18.73 -8.54 -10.93
C THR A 14 18.96 -7.43 -9.91
N GLY A 15 18.64 -7.72 -8.65
CA GLY A 15 19.46 -7.31 -7.50
C GLY A 15 19.32 -5.86 -7.02
N CYS A 16 18.68 -5.69 -5.85
CA CYS A 16 19.11 -4.84 -4.74
C CYS A 16 19.88 -3.54 -5.08
N ASP A 17 19.29 -2.64 -5.88
CA ASP A 17 19.79 -1.26 -6.00
C ASP A 17 18.88 -0.32 -5.18
N PRO A 18 19.41 0.41 -4.17
CA PRO A 18 18.60 1.31 -3.33
C PRO A 18 18.12 2.57 -4.08
N ASN A 19 18.55 2.74 -5.35
CA ASN A 19 18.15 3.81 -6.25
C ASN A 19 17.38 3.29 -7.48
N VAL A 20 16.84 2.05 -7.47
CA VAL A 20 15.91 1.63 -8.52
C VAL A 20 14.67 2.50 -8.42
N LEU A 21 14.64 3.50 -9.29
CA LEU A 21 13.49 4.30 -9.61
C LEU A 21 12.44 3.36 -10.22
N LEU A 22 11.61 2.77 -9.37
CA LEU A 22 10.42 2.05 -9.78
C LEU A 22 9.61 3.01 -10.67
N MET A 23 9.18 2.56 -11.85
CA MET A 23 8.42 3.35 -12.81
C MET A 23 6.95 2.93 -12.74
N PHE A 24 6.05 3.87 -12.43
CA PHE A 24 4.60 3.71 -12.65
C PHE A 24 4.20 4.71 -13.75
N ASP A 25 3.50 4.24 -14.80
CA ASP A 25 3.05 5.06 -15.95
C ASP A 25 4.17 5.81 -16.69
N GLY A 26 5.43 5.34 -16.62
CA GLY A 26 6.58 5.96 -17.26
C GLY A 26 7.23 7.10 -16.48
N GLU A 27 6.75 7.39 -15.26
CA GLU A 27 7.31 8.43 -14.39
C GLU A 27 8.11 7.85 -13.20
N PRO A 28 9.11 8.59 -12.69
CA PRO A 28 9.82 8.27 -11.46
C PRO A 28 8.87 8.09 -10.28
N ILE A 29 8.85 6.94 -9.59
CA ILE A 29 8.21 6.87 -8.26
C ILE A 29 9.06 7.66 -7.29
N VAL A 30 8.53 8.80 -6.87
CA VAL A 30 9.07 9.60 -5.77
C VAL A 30 8.27 9.29 -4.51
N CYS A 31 8.92 8.69 -3.52
CA CYS A 31 8.36 8.46 -2.18
C CYS A 31 8.91 9.43 -1.13
N LEU A 32 9.67 10.47 -1.50
CA LEU A 32 10.34 11.36 -0.54
C LEU A 32 9.69 12.74 -0.52
N GLY A 33 9.54 13.30 0.68
CA GLY A 33 8.98 14.63 0.91
C GLY A 33 7.46 14.65 1.18
N PRO A 34 6.95 15.71 1.82
CA PRO A 34 5.56 15.78 2.31
C PRO A 34 4.49 15.67 1.21
N ASP A 35 4.86 16.03 -0.02
CA ASP A 35 4.00 16.03 -1.20
C ASP A 35 4.27 14.83 -2.13
N ALA A 36 4.97 13.81 -1.65
CA ALA A 36 5.25 12.62 -2.45
C ALA A 36 3.95 11.95 -2.91
N PRO A 37 3.79 11.64 -4.22
CA PRO A 37 2.58 11.03 -4.75
C PRO A 37 2.41 9.57 -4.27
N TYR A 38 3.47 8.95 -3.77
CA TYR A 38 3.48 7.59 -3.27
C TYR A 38 3.99 7.50 -1.84
N VAL A 39 3.50 6.48 -1.14
CA VAL A 39 3.95 6.10 0.20
C VAL A 39 4.42 4.64 0.17
N LYS A 40 5.35 4.31 1.05
CA LYS A 40 5.86 2.95 1.21
C LYS A 40 5.28 2.34 2.48
N LEU A 41 4.53 1.26 2.35
CA LEU A 41 4.03 0.45 3.45
C LEU A 41 4.93 -0.77 3.62
N VAL A 42 5.46 -0.99 4.82
CA VAL A 42 6.39 -2.09 5.11
C VAL A 42 5.75 -3.04 6.08
N SER A 43 5.64 -4.33 5.71
CA SER A 43 5.09 -5.38 6.57
C SER A 43 6.08 -5.84 7.66
N SER A 44 5.60 -6.67 8.58
CA SER A 44 6.39 -7.21 9.69
C SER A 44 7.54 -8.12 9.23
N ASP A 45 7.39 -8.74 8.06
CA ASP A 45 8.39 -9.56 7.37
C ASP A 45 9.20 -8.76 6.32
N ASN A 46 9.18 -7.42 6.42
CA ASN A 46 9.96 -6.48 5.61
C ASN A 46 9.63 -6.45 4.11
N HIS A 47 8.46 -6.91 3.68
CA HIS A 47 8.00 -6.65 2.32
C HIS A 47 7.54 -5.20 2.18
N GLU A 48 7.95 -4.56 1.09
CA GLU A 48 7.63 -3.18 0.79
C GLU A 48 6.53 -3.10 -0.28
N PHE A 49 5.48 -2.34 0.02
CA PHE A 49 4.37 -2.06 -0.89
C PHE A 49 4.34 -0.56 -1.17
N VAL A 50 4.39 -0.19 -2.44
CA VAL A 50 4.29 1.21 -2.87
C VAL A 50 2.86 1.48 -3.30
N VAL A 51 2.23 2.47 -2.65
CA VAL A 51 0.81 2.80 -2.84
C VAL A 51 0.68 4.31 -3.07
N ARG A 52 -0.27 4.74 -3.91
CA ARG A 52 -0.57 6.17 -4.08
C ARG A 52 -0.99 6.76 -2.73
N ARG A 53 -0.47 7.95 -2.39
CA ARG A 53 -0.73 8.61 -1.11
C ARG A 53 -2.24 8.77 -0.84
N GLU A 54 -2.99 9.21 -1.85
CA GLU A 54 -4.45 9.38 -1.78
C GLU A 54 -5.20 8.08 -1.47
N VAL A 55 -4.72 6.95 -1.99
CA VAL A 55 -5.30 5.62 -1.74
C VAL A 55 -4.94 5.16 -0.33
N ALA A 56 -3.69 5.35 0.08
CA ALA A 56 -3.23 4.98 1.42
C ALA A 56 -3.95 5.80 2.52
N MET A 57 -4.34 7.05 2.23
CA MET A 57 -5.09 7.92 3.14
C MET A 57 -6.54 7.51 3.37
N VAL A 58 -7.05 6.51 2.65
CA VAL A 58 -8.34 5.87 2.95
C VAL A 58 -8.31 5.24 4.35
N ALA A 59 -7.18 4.65 4.75
CA ALA A 59 -7.00 4.12 6.10
C ALA A 59 -6.73 5.26 7.10
N GLY A 60 -7.60 5.36 8.11
CA GLY A 60 -7.52 6.41 9.14
C GLY A 60 -6.18 6.40 9.89
N THR A 61 -5.67 5.22 10.22
CA THR A 61 -4.40 5.07 10.93
C THR A 61 -3.20 5.46 10.08
N ILE A 62 -3.19 5.11 8.78
CA ILE A 62 -2.11 5.51 7.87
C ILE A 62 -2.11 7.03 7.68
N ARG A 63 -3.29 7.62 7.50
CA ARG A 63 -3.45 9.08 7.42
C ARG A 63 -2.95 9.76 8.70
N ALA A 64 -3.27 9.22 9.87
CA ALA A 64 -2.79 9.77 11.14
C ALA A 64 -1.26 9.69 11.26
N MET A 65 -0.63 8.61 10.80
CA MET A 65 0.83 8.44 10.82
C MET A 65 1.57 9.36 9.85
N LEU A 66 0.95 9.72 8.72
CA LEU A 66 1.55 10.59 7.71
C LEU A 66 1.28 12.08 7.92
N SER A 67 0.17 12.42 8.58
CA SER A 67 -0.30 13.81 8.74
C SER A 67 -0.42 14.27 10.20
N GLY A 68 0.02 13.46 11.16
CA GLY A 68 -0.11 13.73 12.59
C GLY A 68 0.89 14.79 13.11
N PRO A 69 0.51 15.59 14.13
CA PRO A 69 1.40 16.58 14.72
C PRO A 69 2.60 15.89 15.40
N GLY A 70 3.82 16.23 14.97
CA GLY A 70 5.07 15.71 15.54
C GLY A 70 5.74 14.57 14.75
N GLN A 71 5.18 14.13 13.62
CA GLN A 71 5.73 13.07 12.76
C GLN A 71 6.53 13.61 11.58
N PHE A 72 7.56 14.40 11.87
CA PHE A 72 8.43 14.98 10.84
C PHE A 72 9.19 13.90 10.05
N ALA A 73 9.62 12.82 10.71
CA ALA A 73 10.40 11.76 10.07
C ALA A 73 9.56 10.92 9.09
N GLU A 74 8.33 10.55 9.45
CA GLU A 74 7.42 9.79 8.60
C GLU A 74 6.87 10.64 7.44
N ASN A 75 6.64 11.93 7.65
CA ASN A 75 6.20 12.83 6.59
C ASN A 75 7.32 13.17 5.59
N GLU A 76 8.59 13.17 6.02
CA GLU A 76 9.74 13.35 5.12
C GLU A 76 10.08 12.06 4.35
N THR A 77 9.94 10.90 4.99
CA THR A 77 10.32 9.61 4.38
C THR A 77 9.17 8.93 3.62
N ASN A 78 7.91 9.25 3.95
CA ASN A 78 6.69 8.56 3.51
C ASN A 78 6.74 7.04 3.66
N ILE A 79 7.40 6.56 4.72
CA ILE A 79 7.49 5.13 5.02
C ILE A 79 6.67 4.84 6.28
N VAL A 80 5.66 3.98 6.15
CA VAL A 80 4.88 3.45 7.27
C VAL A 80 5.27 2.01 7.50
N ARG A 81 5.67 1.67 8.72
CA ARG A 81 6.15 0.32 9.09
C ARG A 81 5.16 -0.35 10.03
N PHE A 82 4.63 -1.49 9.61
CA PHE A 82 3.73 -2.33 10.40
C PHE A 82 4.51 -3.46 11.07
N ARG A 83 4.59 -3.44 12.40
CA ARG A 83 5.32 -4.47 13.16
C ARG A 83 4.55 -5.77 13.31
N GLU A 84 3.23 -5.72 13.17
CA GLU A 84 2.33 -6.84 13.47
C GLU A 84 1.58 -7.36 12.24
N ILE A 85 1.62 -6.65 11.10
CA ILE A 85 0.89 -7.03 9.88
C ILE A 85 1.86 -7.73 8.92
N PRO A 86 1.70 -9.03 8.64
CA PRO A 86 2.54 -9.76 7.69
C PRO A 86 2.21 -9.39 6.24
N SER A 87 3.13 -9.68 5.32
CA SER A 87 3.04 -9.32 3.89
C SER A 87 1.76 -9.81 3.21
N HIS A 88 1.32 -11.05 3.46
CA HIS A 88 0.12 -11.61 2.81
C HIS A 88 -1.17 -10.87 3.21
N VAL A 89 -1.23 -10.38 4.45
CA VAL A 89 -2.35 -9.54 4.95
C VAL A 89 -2.23 -8.12 4.40
N LEU A 90 -1.03 -7.52 4.48
CA LEU A 90 -0.80 -6.15 4.01
C LEU A 90 -1.06 -6.00 2.51
N GLN A 91 -0.76 -7.03 1.71
CA GLN A 91 -1.08 -7.07 0.29
C GLN A 91 -2.59 -6.96 0.04
N LYS A 92 -3.39 -7.77 0.75
CA LYS A 92 -4.86 -7.77 0.63
C LYS A 92 -5.45 -6.43 1.10
N ILE A 93 -4.88 -5.82 2.12
CA ILE A 93 -5.23 -4.46 2.55
C ILE A 93 -4.93 -3.45 1.44
N CYS A 94 -3.76 -3.49 0.81
CA CYS A 94 -3.45 -2.58 -0.30
C CYS A 94 -4.47 -2.69 -1.44
N HIS A 95 -4.89 -3.92 -1.79
CA HIS A 95 -5.95 -4.14 -2.76
C HIS A 95 -7.28 -3.56 -2.31
N TYR A 96 -7.65 -3.74 -1.04
CA TYR A 96 -8.87 -3.17 -0.48
C TYR A 96 -8.86 -1.65 -0.47
N LEU A 97 -7.76 -1.00 -0.10
CA LEU A 97 -7.66 0.47 -0.14
C LEU A 97 -7.86 1.00 -1.55
N GLN A 98 -7.25 0.35 -2.55
CA GLN A 98 -7.43 0.72 -3.95
C GLN A 98 -8.87 0.52 -4.43
N TYR A 99 -9.49 -0.59 -4.04
CA TYR A 99 -10.89 -0.90 -4.30
C TYR A 99 -11.81 0.16 -3.67
N ASN A 100 -11.65 0.43 -2.37
CA ASN A 100 -12.46 1.41 -1.65
C ASN A 100 -12.30 2.81 -2.25
N TYR A 101 -11.07 3.26 -2.51
CA TYR A 101 -10.82 4.53 -3.20
C TYR A 101 -11.56 4.60 -4.54
N ARG A 102 -11.43 3.56 -5.37
CA ARG A 102 -12.00 3.50 -6.73
C ARG A 102 -13.53 3.52 -6.76
N PHE A 103 -14.18 2.92 -5.76
CA PHE A 103 -15.63 2.73 -5.72
C PHE A 103 -16.35 3.59 -4.68
N SER A 104 -15.64 4.35 -3.85
CA SER A 104 -16.19 5.23 -2.79
C SER A 104 -17.31 6.18 -3.24
N SER A 105 -17.28 6.63 -4.51
CA SER A 105 -18.25 7.54 -5.11
C SER A 105 -19.07 6.91 -6.24
N CYS A 106 -18.90 5.62 -6.49
CA CYS A 106 -19.66 4.92 -7.53
C CYS A 106 -21.09 4.66 -7.05
N THR A 107 -22.06 4.92 -7.91
CA THR A 107 -23.50 4.68 -7.67
C THR A 107 -24.06 3.53 -8.51
N SER A 108 -23.23 2.95 -9.37
CA SER A 108 -23.53 1.81 -10.25
C SER A 108 -23.09 0.48 -9.61
N ASP A 109 -23.16 -0.61 -10.38
CA ASP A 109 -22.72 -1.93 -9.93
C ASP A 109 -21.27 -1.92 -9.43
N ILE A 110 -21.10 -2.28 -8.16
CA ILE A 110 -19.81 -2.38 -7.48
C ILE A 110 -19.43 -3.87 -7.45
N PRO A 111 -18.25 -4.26 -7.97
CA PRO A 111 -17.83 -5.67 -7.96
C PRO A 111 -17.57 -6.14 -6.53
N GLU A 112 -17.83 -7.40 -6.23
CA GLU A 112 -17.56 -7.95 -4.90
C GLU A 112 -16.06 -8.05 -4.61
N PHE A 113 -15.63 -7.55 -3.44
CA PHE A 113 -14.27 -7.77 -2.94
C PHE A 113 -14.22 -9.12 -2.20
N VAL A 114 -13.81 -10.16 -2.91
CA VAL A 114 -13.78 -11.53 -2.36
C VAL A 114 -12.62 -11.68 -1.35
N ILE A 115 -12.96 -12.14 -0.15
CA ILE A 115 -12.01 -12.49 0.91
C ILE A 115 -12.05 -13.99 1.11
N GLU A 116 -10.92 -14.66 0.91
CA GLU A 116 -10.81 -16.08 1.16
C GLU A 116 -10.90 -16.36 2.67
N PRO A 117 -11.59 -17.44 3.10
CA PRO A 117 -11.83 -17.72 4.53
C PRO A 117 -10.56 -17.78 5.36
N GLU A 118 -9.45 -18.22 4.76
CA GLU A 118 -8.16 -18.34 5.45
C GLU A 118 -7.59 -16.99 5.90
N TYR A 119 -7.97 -15.87 5.26
CA TYR A 119 -7.49 -14.53 5.60
C TYR A 119 -8.45 -13.74 6.49
N ALA A 120 -9.69 -14.21 6.69
CA ALA A 120 -10.78 -13.42 7.25
C ALA A 120 -10.47 -12.85 8.66
N LEU A 121 -9.92 -13.66 9.56
CA LEU A 121 -9.64 -13.22 10.93
C LEU A 121 -8.48 -12.22 10.99
N GLU A 122 -7.40 -12.48 10.26
CA GLU A 122 -6.24 -11.59 10.23
C GLU A 122 -6.59 -10.25 9.57
N LEU A 123 -7.35 -10.28 8.48
CA LEU A 123 -7.84 -9.06 7.83
C LEU A 123 -8.80 -8.28 8.71
N LEU A 124 -9.67 -8.93 9.47
CA LEU A 124 -10.57 -8.25 10.40
C LEU A 124 -9.80 -7.48 11.48
N MET A 125 -8.79 -8.12 12.08
CA MET A 125 -7.95 -7.46 13.10
C MET A 125 -7.16 -6.29 12.52
N ALA A 126 -6.59 -6.47 11.33
CA ALA A 126 -5.83 -5.44 10.65
C ALA A 126 -6.71 -4.28 10.17
N ALA A 127 -7.91 -4.55 9.64
CA ALA A 127 -8.88 -3.52 9.23
C ALA A 127 -9.32 -2.67 10.42
N ASN A 128 -9.64 -3.30 11.55
CA ASN A 128 -9.97 -2.58 12.78
C ASN A 128 -8.80 -1.70 13.27
N PHE A 129 -7.56 -2.19 13.16
CA PHE A 129 -6.37 -1.39 13.50
C PHE A 129 -6.15 -0.22 12.52
N LEU A 130 -6.42 -0.43 11.23
CA LEU A 130 -6.18 0.56 10.18
C LEU A 130 -7.29 1.59 10.01
N ASP A 131 -8.44 1.37 10.64
CA ASP A 131 -9.63 2.21 10.53
C ASP A 131 -10.07 2.34 9.05
N CYS A 132 -10.35 1.19 8.41
CA CYS A 132 -10.77 1.08 7.00
C CYS A 132 -11.73 -0.08 6.72
#